data_AF-A0A3C0ABA7-F1
#
_entry.id   AF-A0A3C0ABA7-F1
#
_cell.length_a   1.000
_cell.length_b   1.000
_cell.length_c   1.000
_cell.angle_alpha   90.00
_cell.angle_beta   90.00
_cell.angle_gamma   90.00
#
_symmetry.space_group_name_H-M   'P 1'
#
loop_
_entity.id
_entity.type
_entity.pdbx_description
1 polymer ?
#
loop_
_entity_poly.entity_id
_entity_poly.type
_entity_poly.pdbx_seq_one_letter_code
_entity_poly.pdbx_strand_id
1 'polypeptide(L)'
;LKVELSKAYRDYKKALKQVERYQADILPRAQKNLDLSTQGYESQQFDNLRVLTARRTYFETNISYVNSLISLRQSEVSVNGMVLSGGLNDVRDISQGVGGTSNRGQALSGQ
;
A
#
# COMPACT_ATOMS: atom_id res chain seq x y z
N LEU A 1 17.99 -7.00 3.52
CA LEU A 1 16.65 -6.99 4.19
C LEU A 1 16.24 -5.61 4.71
N LYS A 2 17.05 -4.93 5.56
CA LYS A 2 16.70 -3.62 6.14
C LYS A 2 16.39 -2.52 5.11
N VAL A 3 17.12 -2.50 3.98
CA VAL A 3 16.91 -1.56 2.85
C VAL A 3 15.57 -1.82 2.15
N GLU A 4 15.27 -3.08 1.83
CA GLU A 4 14.00 -3.48 1.19
C GLU A 4 12.79 -3.19 2.07
N LEU A 5 12.87 -3.50 3.37
CA LEU A 5 11.81 -3.16 4.33
C LEU A 5 11.59 -1.65 4.41
N SER A 6 12.68 -0.87 4.46
CA SER A 6 12.60 0.59 4.49
C SER A 6 11.94 1.14 3.22
N LYS A 7 12.21 0.52 2.06
CA LYS A 7 11.58 0.89 0.78
C LYS A 7 10.09 0.56 0.80
N ALA A 8 9.72 -0.67 1.16
CA ALA A 8 8.32 -1.10 1.26
C ALA A 8 7.51 -0.21 2.23
N TYR A 9 8.10 0.16 3.37
CA TYR A 9 7.46 1.06 4.33
C TYR A 9 7.27 2.48 3.77
N ARG A 10 8.26 3.03 3.04
CA ARG A 10 8.10 4.32 2.35
C ARG A 10 6.98 4.28 1.30
N ASP A 11 6.91 3.21 0.52
CA ASP A 11 5.89 3.03 -0.50
C ASP A 11 4.49 2.94 0.13
N TYR A 12 4.36 2.24 1.26
CA TYR A 12 3.14 2.21 2.07
C TYR A 12 2.73 3.60 2.55
N LYS A 13 3.64 4.38 3.15
CA LYS A 13 3.33 5.74 3.63
C LYS A 13 2.93 6.66 2.47
N LYS A 14 3.52 6.49 1.28
CA LYS A 14 3.14 7.23 0.07
C LYS A 14 1.72 6.86 -0.38
N ALA A 15 1.40 5.57 -0.45
CA ALA A 15 0.07 5.09 -0.82
C ALA A 15 -1.01 5.58 0.16
N LEU A 16 -0.70 5.58 1.46
CA LEU A 16 -1.59 6.10 2.50
C LEU A 16 -1.89 7.59 2.28
N LYS A 17 -0.85 8.42 2.10
CA LYS A 17 -1.03 9.84 1.81
C LYS A 17 -1.82 10.09 0.53
N GLN A 18 -1.68 9.23 -0.47
CA GLN A 18 -2.44 9.33 -1.71
C GLN A 18 -3.94 9.11 -1.47
N VAL A 19 -4.30 8.09 -0.69
CA VAL A 19 -5.69 7.81 -0.29
C VAL A 19 -6.27 8.98 0.50
N GLU A 20 -5.54 9.48 1.50
CA GLU A 20 -5.93 10.65 2.31
C GLU A 20 -6.20 11.87 1.44
N ARG A 21 -5.33 12.15 0.46
CA ARG A 21 -5.49 13.26 -0.48
C ARG A 21 -6.73 13.11 -1.36
N TYR A 22 -7.04 11.89 -1.82
CA TYR A 22 -8.27 11.65 -2.57
C TYR A 22 -9.51 11.93 -1.72
N GLN A 23 -9.54 11.47 -0.48
CA GLN A 23 -10.67 11.67 0.45
C GLN A 23 -10.86 13.13 0.85
N ALA A 24 -9.77 13.81 1.21
CA ALA A 24 -9.83 15.15 1.79
C ALA A 24 -9.97 16.27 0.75
N ASP A 25 -9.49 16.06 -0.48
CA ASP A 25 -9.33 17.15 -1.45
C ASP A 25 -9.90 16.81 -2.83
N ILE A 26 -9.45 15.72 -3.45
CA ILE A 26 -9.72 15.46 -4.88
C ILE A 26 -11.19 15.07 -5.11
N LEU A 27 -11.73 14.10 -4.34
CA LEU A 27 -13.12 13.66 -4.49
C LEU A 27 -14.13 14.77 -4.16
N PRO A 28 -14.00 15.52 -3.04
CA PRO A 28 -14.90 16.64 -2.76
C PRO A 28 -14.91 17.70 -3.85
N ARG A 29 -13.75 18.02 -4.44
CA ARG A 29 -13.66 18.98 -5.55
C ARG A 29 -14.33 18.48 -6.82
N ALA A 30 -14.14 17.20 -7.16
CA ALA A 30 -14.79 16.60 -8.32
C ALA A 30 -16.31 16.58 -8.16
N GLN A 31 -16.82 16.22 -6.97
CA GLN A 31 -18.24 16.29 -6.67
C GLN A 31 -18.76 17.73 -6.78
N LYS A 32 -18.07 18.70 -6.16
CA LYS A 32 -18.46 20.11 -6.23
C LYS A 32 -18.50 20.65 -7.66
N ASN A 33 -17.56 20.23 -8.52
CA ASN A 33 -17.57 20.60 -9.93
C ASN A 33 -18.81 20.06 -10.65
N LEU A 34 -19.17 18.80 -10.38
CA LEU A 34 -20.39 18.19 -10.90
C LEU A 34 -21.65 18.92 -10.43
N ASP A 35 -21.73 19.26 -9.13
CA ASP A 35 -22.87 19.98 -8.56
C ASP A 35 -23.03 21.36 -9.21
N LEU A 36 -21.94 22.13 -9.31
CA LEU A 36 -21.94 23.47 -9.94
C LEU A 36 -22.28 23.40 -11.44
N SER A 37 -21.77 22.38 -12.14
CA SER A 37 -22.06 22.21 -13.57
C SER A 37 -23.54 21.87 -13.77
N THR A 38 -24.12 21.07 -12.88
CA THR A 38 -25.55 20.71 -12.89
C THR A 38 -26.42 21.93 -12.61
N GLN A 39 -26.10 22.72 -11.58
CA GLN A 39 -26.80 23.96 -11.24
C GLN A 39 -26.75 24.98 -12.39
N GLY A 40 -25.59 25.12 -13.05
CA GLY A 40 -25.44 26.00 -14.20
C GLY A 40 -26.26 25.56 -15.40
N TYR A 41 -26.42 24.25 -15.62
CA TYR A 41 -27.32 23.72 -16.66
C TYR A 41 -28.80 23.98 -16.34
N GLU A 42 -29.24 23.73 -15.11
CA GLU A 42 -30.60 24.01 -14.64
C GLU A 42 -30.96 25.50 -14.76
N SER A 43 -29.97 26.36 -14.54
CA SER A 43 -30.10 27.82 -14.69
C SER A 43 -29.93 28.31 -16.14
N GLN A 44 -29.84 27.41 -17.12
CA GLN A 44 -29.60 27.70 -18.55
C GLN A 44 -28.29 28.47 -18.85
N GLN A 45 -27.35 28.50 -17.90
CA GLN A 45 -26.05 29.15 -18.05
C GLN A 45 -25.04 28.25 -18.78
N PHE A 46 -25.17 26.92 -18.65
CA PHE A 46 -24.30 25.94 -19.29
C PHE A 46 -25.09 24.96 -20.17
N ASP A 47 -24.44 24.42 -21.19
CA ASP A 47 -24.98 23.32 -21.99
C ASP A 47 -24.81 21.94 -21.29
N ASN A 48 -25.67 20.98 -21.66
CA ASN A 48 -25.70 19.63 -21.12
C ASN A 48 -24.35 18.91 -21.27
N LEU A 49 -23.60 19.16 -22.35
CA LEU A 49 -22.27 18.59 -22.54
C LEU A 49 -21.33 18.87 -21.35
N ARG A 50 -21.44 20.05 -20.73
CA ARG A 50 -20.63 20.40 -19.55
C ARG A 50 -20.95 19.52 -18.35
N VAL A 51 -22.23 19.21 -18.13
CA VAL A 51 -22.67 18.28 -17.08
C VAL A 51 -22.12 16.88 -17.35
N LEU A 52 -22.22 16.40 -18.58
CA LEU A 52 -21.69 15.07 -18.96
C LEU A 52 -20.18 14.97 -18.77
N THR A 53 -19.43 16.02 -19.11
CA THR A 53 -17.99 16.09 -18.83
C THR A 53 -17.70 16.05 -17.33
N ALA A 54 -18.40 16.86 -16.53
CA ALA A 54 -18.21 16.88 -15.08
C ALA A 54 -18.55 15.51 -14.44
N ARG A 55 -19.61 14.84 -14.89
CA ARG A 55 -19.96 13.48 -14.47
C ARG A 55 -18.85 12.49 -14.80
N ARG A 56 -18.32 12.52 -16.02
CA ARG A 56 -17.22 11.66 -16.45
C ARG A 56 -16.01 11.86 -15.54
N THR A 57 -15.59 13.11 -15.31
CA THR A 57 -14.46 13.42 -14.43
C THR A 57 -14.70 12.93 -13.00
N TYR A 58 -15.90 13.08 -12.46
CA TYR A 58 -16.25 12.55 -11.15
C TYR A 58 -16.11 11.01 -11.09
N PHE A 59 -16.60 10.30 -12.10
CA PHE A 59 -16.45 8.84 -12.17
C PHE A 59 -14.99 8.41 -12.32
N GLU A 60 -14.22 9.03 -13.21
CA GLU A 60 -12.78 8.76 -13.38
C GLU A 60 -12.00 9.02 -12.09
N THR A 61 -12.38 10.05 -11.34
CA THR A 61 -11.79 10.36 -10.03
C THR A 61 -12.11 9.26 -9.01
N ASN A 62 -13.34 8.75 -8.98
CA ASN A 62 -13.72 7.64 -8.11
C ASN A 62 -12.97 6.35 -8.45
N ILE A 63 -12.81 6.03 -9.73
CA ILE A 63 -12.01 4.88 -10.17
C ILE A 63 -10.56 5.04 -9.71
N SER A 64 -9.99 6.23 -9.87
CA SER A 64 -8.62 6.52 -9.43
C SER A 64 -8.45 6.42 -7.91
N TYR A 65 -9.47 6.82 -7.15
CA TYR A 65 -9.50 6.63 -5.70
C TYR A 65 -9.52 5.15 -5.32
N VAL A 66 -10.36 4.32 -5.97
CA VAL A 66 -10.37 2.87 -5.76
C VAL A 66 -9.01 2.26 -6.06
N ASN A 67 -8.36 2.66 -7.16
CA ASN A 67 -7.01 2.20 -7.48
C ASN A 67 -5.99 2.60 -6.38
N SER A 68 -6.11 3.79 -5.80
CA SER A 68 -5.25 4.21 -4.69
C SER A 68 -5.44 3.35 -3.43
N LEU A 69 -6.69 2.94 -3.14
CA LEU A 69 -6.98 2.00 -2.05
C LEU A 69 -6.35 0.62 -2.31
N ILE A 70 -6.45 0.12 -3.54
CA ILE A 70 -5.81 -1.15 -3.93
C ILE A 70 -4.30 -1.06 -3.72
N SER A 71 -3.65 0.01 -4.19
CA SER A 71 -2.21 0.21 -3.99
C SER A 71 -1.82 0.28 -2.50
N LEU A 72 -2.64 0.93 -1.67
CA LEU A 72 -2.43 0.95 -0.22
C LEU A 72 -2.45 -0.46 0.36
N ARG A 73 -3.47 -1.27 0.02
CA ARG A 73 -3.59 -2.65 0.51
C ARG A 73 -2.44 -3.54 0.03
N GLN A 74 -2.02 -3.41 -1.22
CA GLN A 74 -0.86 -4.14 -1.74
C GLN A 74 0.44 -3.78 -0.99
N SER A 75 0.65 -2.50 -0.70
CA SER A 75 1.83 -2.05 0.04
C SER A 75 1.82 -2.52 1.51
N GLU A 76 0.64 -2.57 2.14
CA GLU A 76 0.45 -3.09 3.50
C GLU A 76 0.81 -4.58 3.59
N VAL A 77 0.31 -5.38 2.63
CA VAL A 77 0.66 -6.82 2.53
C VAL A 77 2.15 -7.02 2.30
N SER A 78 2.78 -6.20 1.46
CA SER A 78 4.23 -6.27 1.18
C SER A 78 5.07 -6.01 2.43
N VAL A 79 4.75 -4.96 3.19
CA VAL A 79 5.43 -4.64 4.46
C VAL A 79 5.27 -5.79 5.46
N ASN A 80 4.05 -6.29 5.64
CA ASN A 80 3.77 -7.39 6.57
C ASN A 80 4.54 -8.66 6.16
N GLY A 81 4.53 -9.03 4.88
CA GLY A 81 5.27 -10.19 4.37
C GLY A 81 6.78 -10.10 4.62
N MET A 82 7.38 -8.93 4.46
CA MET A 82 8.80 -8.71 4.74
C MET A 82 9.13 -8.81 6.24
N VAL A 83 8.24 -8.32 7.11
CA VAL A 83 8.40 -8.42 8.58
C VAL A 83 8.30 -9.87 9.03
N LEU A 84 7.30 -10.62 8.54
CA LEU A 84 7.15 -12.05 8.87
C LEU A 84 8.36 -12.87 8.37
N SER A 85 8.78 -12.69 7.12
CA SER A 85 9.93 -13.40 6.55
C SER A 85 11.24 -13.06 7.29
N GLY A 86 11.44 -11.79 7.65
CA GLY A 86 12.57 -11.36 8.46
C GLY A 86 12.60 -12.04 9.83
N GLY A 87 11.48 -12.04 10.55
CA GLY A 87 11.37 -12.68 11.86
C GLY A 87 11.55 -14.20 11.83
N LEU A 88 11.10 -14.87 10.76
CA LEU A 88 11.29 -16.31 10.58
C LEU A 88 12.74 -16.71 10.26
N ASN A 89 13.50 -15.84 9.59
CA ASN A 89 14.92 -16.09 9.33
C ASN A 89 15.76 -15.97 10.61
N ASP A 90 15.46 -15.01 11.49
CA ASP A 90 16.13 -14.88 12.79
C ASP A 90 15.91 -16.12 13.68
N VAL A 91 14.73 -16.75 13.61
CA VAL A 91 14.41 -17.98 14.37
C VAL A 91 15.13 -19.22 13.83
N ARG A 92 15.57 -19.27 12.57
CA ARG A 92 16.32 -20.42 12.03
C ARG A 92 17.77 -20.50 12.55
N ASP A 93 18.36 -19.35 12.89
CA ASP A 93 19.76 -19.27 13.30
C ASP A 93 20.01 -19.76 14.75
N ILE A 94 18.96 -19.91 15.57
CA ILE A 94 19.09 -20.48 16.93
C ILE A 94 19.42 -21.99 16.92
N SER A 95 19.32 -22.67 15.77
CA SER A 95 19.65 -24.09 15.63
C SER A 95 21.14 -24.37 15.39
N GLN A 96 21.92 -23.37 14.95
CA GLN A 96 23.37 -23.52 14.73
C GLN A 96 24.22 -23.27 15.98
N GLY A 97 23.58 -22.87 17.10
CA GLY A 97 24.23 -22.57 18.38
C GLY A 97 24.30 -23.73 19.40
N VAL A 98 23.73 -24.91 19.13
CA VAL A 98 23.86 -26.06 20.05
C VAL A 98 25.15 -26.82 19.75
N GLY A 99 26.26 -26.20 20.11
CA GLY A 99 27.57 -26.87 20.19
C GLY A 99 27.61 -27.78 21.41
N GLY A 100 27.39 -29.08 21.23
CA GLY A 100 27.52 -29.98 22.38
C GLY A 100 27.31 -31.48 22.18
N THR A 101 27.79 -32.14 21.11
CA THR A 101 27.90 -33.63 21.15
C THR A 101 29.04 -34.29 20.36
N SER A 102 29.92 -33.58 19.66
CA SER A 102 30.83 -34.26 18.71
C SER A 102 32.22 -34.67 19.23
N ASN A 103 32.52 -34.48 20.53
CA ASN A 103 33.85 -34.83 21.08
C ASN A 103 33.92 -36.17 21.83
N ARG A 104 32.83 -36.95 21.86
CA ARG A 104 32.81 -38.25 22.58
C ARG A 104 33.41 -39.41 21.77
N GLY A 105 33.74 -39.21 20.49
CA GLY A 105 34.29 -40.25 19.60
C GLY A 105 35.82 -40.32 19.51
N GLN A 106 36.56 -39.35 20.06
CA GLN A 106 38.03 -39.26 19.87
C GLN A 106 38.87 -39.84 21.01
N ALA A 107 38.26 -40.37 22.07
CA ALA A 107 38.99 -40.88 23.25
C ALA A 107 39.24 -42.40 23.27
N LEU A 108 38.82 -43.16 22.24
CA LEU A 108 38.83 -44.63 22.27
C LEU A 108 39.49 -45.29 21.04
N SER A 109 40.52 -44.67 20.45
CA SER A 109 41.33 -45.33 19.42
C SER A 109 42.81 -45.05 19.64
N GLY A 110 43.30 -45.53 20.78
CA GLY A 110 44.72 -45.55 21.12
C GLY A 110 45.00 -46.74 22.01
N GLN A 111 45.09 -47.93 21.40
CA GLN A 111 45.90 -49.07 21.81
C GLN A 111 45.79 -50.18 20.76
#